data_AF-A0A0E0BK11-F1
#
_entry.id   AF-A0A0E0BK11-F1
#
_cell.length_a   1.000
_cell.length_b   1.000
_cell.length_c   1.000
_cell.angle_alpha   90.00
_cell.angle_beta   90.00
_cell.angle_gamma   90.00
#
_symmetry.space_group_name_H-M   'P 1'
#
loop_
_entity.id
_entity.type
_entity.pdbx_description
1 polymer ?
#
loop_
_entity_poly.entity_id
_entity_poly.type
_entity_poly.pdbx_seq_one_letter_code
_entity_poly.pdbx_strand_id
1 'polypeptide(L)'
;MPKRRRGVRPPPLDPSPAPATIDYSLTYKEIAASGAPGAVDFVKNHGLYLLLLETPSGFSIFSLCGVYIHLPDAIQEFQKFDDKSSAINVDTGVNKQLTEMIMKWRRPRQKLGIPCLCDEVVMDVMWAMKRLIRYFVPTETPELAEEDSLTMSQGLRMFLSRYGFEIKPEMVYNDIVRAASIMFRCDAVEKDLYEHLQHLGRHLKNVSGIDYENWGTVKLATAFKIICSHKIDKSDEMFSDDVRSKLLDDADKYKDLVFSTGCIANYKKILGLNILRNDKMDQLAELVKVARIKAEHVRVPENVPEN
;
A
#
# COMPACT_ATOMS: atom_id res chain seq x y z
N MET A 1 -33.68 60.96 10.65
CA MET A 1 -33.50 59.50 10.77
C MET A 1 -33.65 58.83 9.40
N PRO A 2 -32.59 58.19 8.87
CA PRO A 2 -32.70 57.15 7.86
C PRO A 2 -32.27 55.78 8.42
N LYS A 3 -33.01 54.74 8.04
CA LYS A 3 -32.91 53.36 8.54
C LYS A 3 -31.62 52.66 8.08
N ARG A 4 -30.92 52.00 9.01
CA ARG A 4 -29.81 51.06 8.75
C ARG A 4 -30.30 49.94 7.80
N ARG A 5 -29.72 49.82 6.61
CA ARG A 5 -29.79 48.60 5.82
C ARG A 5 -28.84 47.58 6.44
N ARG A 6 -29.38 46.50 7.00
CA ARG A 6 -28.57 45.33 7.43
C ARG A 6 -27.94 44.74 6.17
N GLY A 7 -26.60 44.71 6.13
CA GLY A 7 -25.86 43.96 5.12
C GLY A 7 -26.25 42.49 5.20
N VAL A 8 -26.72 41.93 4.09
CA VAL A 8 -26.92 40.49 3.93
C VAL A 8 -25.53 39.86 3.88
N ARG A 9 -25.25 38.93 4.80
CA ARG A 9 -24.02 38.13 4.79
C ARG A 9 -24.01 37.29 3.51
N PRO A 10 -22.90 37.20 2.76
CA PRO A 10 -22.84 36.28 1.63
C PRO A 10 -23.15 34.85 2.11
N PRO A 11 -23.79 34.00 1.30
CA PRO A 11 -23.94 32.60 1.65
C PRO A 11 -22.55 32.00 1.87
N PRO A 12 -22.42 30.98 2.75
CA PRO A 12 -21.18 30.25 2.88
C PRO A 12 -20.77 29.76 1.49
N LEU A 13 -19.51 29.99 1.11
CA LEU A 13 -18.92 29.26 -0.01
C LEU A 13 -19.04 27.79 0.36
N ASP A 14 -19.87 27.05 -0.39
CA ASP A 14 -19.87 25.60 -0.32
C ASP A 14 -18.40 25.15 -0.44
N PRO A 15 -17.91 24.25 0.43
CA PRO A 15 -16.60 23.66 0.23
C PRO A 15 -16.65 22.99 -1.13
N SER A 16 -15.89 23.55 -2.09
CA SER A 16 -15.69 22.92 -3.39
C SER A 16 -15.34 21.45 -3.11
N PRO A 17 -16.04 20.48 -3.73
CA PRO A 17 -15.72 19.08 -3.53
C PRO A 17 -14.24 18.90 -3.81
N ALA A 18 -13.54 18.20 -2.92
CA ALA A 18 -12.16 17.81 -3.15
C ALA A 18 -12.07 17.21 -4.56
N PRO A 19 -11.08 17.59 -5.39
CA PRO A 19 -10.98 17.07 -6.74
C PRO A 19 -10.99 15.54 -6.66
N ALA A 20 -11.90 14.90 -7.41
CA ALA A 20 -12.07 13.46 -7.40
C ALA A 20 -10.71 12.80 -7.71
N THR A 21 -10.14 12.09 -6.74
CA THR A 21 -8.93 11.31 -6.95
C THR A 21 -9.28 10.01 -7.67
N ILE A 22 -8.33 9.47 -8.44
CA ILE A 22 -8.52 8.17 -9.09
C ILE A 22 -8.67 7.11 -7.99
N ASP A 23 -9.79 6.39 -7.99
CA ASP A 23 -9.95 5.21 -7.14
C ASP A 23 -9.20 4.03 -7.76
N TYR A 24 -8.01 3.76 -7.24
CA TYR A 24 -7.14 2.68 -7.70
C TYR A 24 -7.63 1.28 -7.32
N SER A 25 -8.75 1.16 -6.58
CA SER A 25 -9.39 -0.14 -6.33
C SER A 25 -10.26 -0.61 -7.49
N LEU A 26 -10.56 0.27 -8.46
CA LEU A 26 -11.35 -0.01 -9.65
C LEU A 26 -10.52 -0.66 -10.76
N THR A 27 -11.16 -1.42 -11.64
CA THR A 27 -10.52 -1.97 -12.84
C THR A 27 -10.15 -0.87 -13.84
N TYR A 28 -9.22 -1.13 -14.77
CA TYR A 28 -8.85 -0.16 -15.81
C TYR A 28 -10.05 0.38 -16.61
N LYS A 29 -11.07 -0.46 -16.84
CA LYS A 29 -12.28 -0.04 -17.57
C LYS A 29 -13.14 0.90 -16.73
N GLU A 30 -13.26 0.63 -15.44
CA GLU A 30 -14.00 1.47 -14.49
C GLU A 30 -13.26 2.78 -14.22
N ILE A 31 -11.93 2.75 -14.09
CA ILE A 31 -11.10 3.97 -13.99
C ILE A 31 -11.29 4.82 -15.25
N ALA A 32 -11.21 4.24 -16.45
CA ALA A 32 -11.45 4.97 -17.70
C ALA A 32 -12.83 5.65 -17.74
N ALA A 33 -13.83 5.02 -17.11
CA ALA A 33 -15.21 5.51 -17.05
C ALA A 33 -15.50 6.43 -15.86
N SER A 34 -14.57 6.57 -14.90
CA SER A 34 -14.80 7.29 -13.64
C SER A 34 -14.90 8.80 -13.80
N GLY A 35 -14.40 9.36 -14.90
CA GLY A 35 -14.31 10.81 -15.12
C GLY A 35 -13.33 11.52 -14.18
N ALA A 36 -12.58 10.78 -13.34
CA ALA A 36 -11.59 11.37 -12.46
C ALA A 36 -10.47 12.05 -13.27
N PRO A 37 -10.02 13.26 -12.88
CA PRO A 37 -8.83 13.90 -13.43
C PRO A 37 -7.65 12.93 -13.53
N GLY A 38 -7.07 12.80 -14.73
CA GLY A 38 -5.93 11.90 -15.01
C GLY A 38 -6.28 10.43 -15.30
N ALA A 39 -7.54 10.00 -15.15
CA ALA A 39 -7.92 8.60 -15.34
C ALA A 39 -7.72 8.07 -16.77
N VAL A 40 -8.00 8.91 -17.77
CA VAL A 40 -7.77 8.58 -19.19
C VAL A 40 -6.28 8.37 -19.48
N ASP A 41 -5.41 9.19 -18.88
CA ASP A 41 -3.96 9.09 -19.06
C ASP A 41 -3.38 7.91 -18.28
N PHE A 42 -3.88 7.63 -17.08
CA PHE A 42 -3.55 6.43 -16.30
C PHE A 42 -3.80 5.15 -17.10
N VAL A 43 -4.98 5.02 -17.72
CA VAL A 43 -5.35 3.85 -18.52
C VAL A 43 -4.51 3.74 -19.78
N LYS A 44 -4.30 4.86 -20.51
CA LYS A 44 -3.42 4.90 -21.68
C LYS A 44 -1.96 4.55 -21.35
N ASN A 45 -1.54 4.82 -20.12
CA ASN A 45 -0.20 4.50 -19.63
C ASN A 45 -0.08 3.12 -18.99
N HIS A 46 -1.12 2.26 -19.07
CA HIS A 46 -1.15 0.96 -18.42
C HIS A 46 -0.86 1.03 -16.91
N GLY A 47 -1.33 2.11 -16.27
CA GLY A 47 -1.18 2.35 -14.84
C GLY A 47 0.24 2.64 -14.35
N LEU A 48 1.10 3.06 -15.28
CA LEU A 48 2.52 3.27 -15.05
C LEU A 48 2.79 4.79 -14.95
N TYR A 49 3.19 5.23 -13.76
CA TYR A 49 3.63 6.60 -13.45
C TYR A 49 5.15 6.69 -13.44
N LEU A 50 5.69 7.89 -13.68
CA LEU A 50 7.10 8.18 -13.42
C LEU A 50 7.19 9.05 -12.18
N LEU A 51 7.97 8.64 -11.18
CA LEU A 51 8.29 9.47 -10.03
C LEU A 51 9.69 10.03 -10.19
N LEU A 52 9.79 11.36 -10.16
CA LEU A 52 11.06 12.03 -9.98
C LEU A 52 11.32 12.21 -8.48
N LEU A 53 12.44 11.68 -8.00
CA LEU A 53 12.85 11.75 -6.61
C LEU A 53 14.21 12.42 -6.50
N GLU A 54 14.32 13.46 -5.68
CA GLU A 54 15.62 14.00 -5.26
C GLU A 54 16.27 13.06 -4.23
N THR A 55 17.54 12.75 -4.43
CA THR A 55 18.39 11.95 -3.53
C THR A 55 19.47 12.86 -2.91
N PRO A 56 20.23 12.38 -1.89
CA PRO A 56 21.33 13.16 -1.33
C PRO A 56 22.34 13.64 -2.38
N SER A 57 22.74 12.76 -3.32
CA SER A 57 23.75 13.10 -4.34
C SER A 57 23.20 13.43 -5.74
N GLY A 58 21.89 13.42 -5.95
CA GLY A 58 21.33 13.71 -7.28
C GLY A 58 19.83 13.48 -7.41
N PHE A 59 19.40 12.95 -8.57
CA PHE A 59 17.99 12.69 -8.88
C PHE A 59 17.81 11.30 -9.50
N SER A 60 16.70 10.65 -9.16
CA SER A 60 16.29 9.36 -9.68
C SER A 60 14.89 9.44 -10.31
N ILE A 61 14.69 8.79 -11.46
CA ILE A 61 13.36 8.54 -12.03
C ILE A 61 12.99 7.08 -11.81
N PHE A 62 11.83 6.87 -11.19
CA PHE A 62 11.27 5.54 -10.94
C PHE A 62 10.03 5.30 -11.79
N SER A 63 9.92 4.08 -12.31
CA SER A 63 8.69 3.58 -12.91
C SER A 63 7.77 3.03 -11.82
N LEU A 64 6.77 3.82 -11.46
CA LEU A 64 5.68 3.46 -10.54
C LEU A 64 4.58 2.69 -11.29
N CYS A 65 4.61 1.38 -11.24
CA CYS A 65 3.36 0.62 -11.26
C CYS A 65 3.02 0.32 -9.80
N GLY A 66 1.80 0.64 -9.34
CA GLY A 66 1.40 0.48 -7.93
C GLY A 66 1.64 -0.91 -7.34
N VAL A 67 1.83 -1.93 -8.20
CA VAL A 67 2.11 -3.31 -7.85
C VAL A 67 3.61 -3.62 -7.66
N TYR A 68 4.53 -2.82 -8.21
CA TYR A 68 5.95 -3.24 -8.42
C TYR A 68 7.04 -2.30 -7.88
N ILE A 69 6.73 -1.29 -7.06
CA ILE A 69 7.73 -0.30 -6.57
C ILE A 69 8.90 -0.90 -5.74
N HIS A 70 8.79 -2.16 -5.35
CA HIS A 70 9.76 -2.86 -4.50
C HIS A 70 10.74 -3.74 -5.26
N LEU A 71 10.58 -3.86 -6.58
CA LEU A 71 11.52 -4.61 -7.39
C LEU A 71 12.78 -3.75 -7.61
N PRO A 72 13.99 -4.34 -7.54
CA PRO A 72 15.23 -3.63 -7.82
C PRO A 72 15.22 -2.89 -9.18
N ASP A 73 14.49 -3.42 -10.16
CA ASP A 73 14.39 -2.88 -11.52
C ASP A 73 13.39 -1.70 -11.65
N ALA A 74 12.85 -1.20 -10.53
CA ALA A 74 11.92 -0.07 -10.53
C ALA A 74 12.60 1.27 -10.90
N ILE A 75 13.91 1.40 -10.69
CA ILE A 75 14.69 2.56 -11.14
C ILE A 75 14.86 2.52 -12.65
N GLN A 76 14.48 3.60 -13.32
CA GLN A 76 14.77 3.77 -14.75
C GLN A 76 16.14 4.41 -14.94
N GLU A 77 16.43 5.46 -14.18
CA GLU A 77 17.72 6.15 -14.23
C GLU A 77 18.02 6.88 -12.93
N PHE A 78 19.31 6.90 -12.59
CA PHE A 78 19.88 7.70 -11.51
C PHE A 78 21.06 8.50 -12.08
N GLN A 79 21.12 9.80 -11.79
CA GLN A 79 22.25 10.64 -12.12
C GLN A 79 22.67 11.46 -10.90
N LYS A 80 23.99 11.60 -10.72
CA LYS A 80 24.59 12.50 -9.74
C LYS A 80 24.61 13.93 -10.28
N PHE A 81 24.45 14.88 -9.37
CA PHE A 81 24.48 16.31 -9.67
C PHE A 81 25.49 16.97 -8.75
N ASP A 82 26.50 17.62 -9.32
CA ASP A 82 27.52 18.34 -8.55
C ASP A 82 26.92 19.54 -7.79
N ASP A 83 25.91 20.18 -8.38
CA ASP A 83 25.10 21.21 -7.75
C ASP A 83 23.60 20.89 -7.95
N LYS A 84 22.96 20.40 -6.87
CA LYS A 84 21.52 20.10 -6.88
C LYS A 84 20.66 21.35 -6.91
N SER A 85 21.14 22.47 -6.38
CA SER A 85 20.35 23.71 -6.25
C SER A 85 20.09 24.39 -7.60
N SER A 86 20.99 24.21 -8.56
CA SER A 86 20.76 24.66 -9.94
C SER A 86 19.90 23.71 -10.76
N ALA A 87 19.64 22.48 -10.29
CA ALA A 87 18.88 21.48 -11.04
C ALA A 87 17.39 21.83 -11.17
N ILE A 88 16.80 22.38 -10.10
CA ILE A 88 15.42 22.87 -10.06
C ILE A 88 15.44 24.25 -9.40
N ASN A 89 15.08 25.28 -10.16
CA ASN A 89 15.07 26.66 -9.71
C ASN A 89 13.76 27.35 -10.13
N VAL A 90 13.21 28.21 -9.26
CA VAL A 90 11.93 28.89 -9.50
C VAL A 90 12.01 29.86 -10.69
N ASP A 91 13.15 30.52 -10.89
CA ASP A 91 13.36 31.52 -11.93
C ASP A 91 13.77 30.91 -13.27
N THR A 92 14.62 29.86 -13.25
CA THR A 92 15.18 29.25 -14.46
C THR A 92 14.55 27.91 -14.83
N GLY A 93 13.67 27.37 -14.00
CA GLY A 93 13.06 26.06 -14.18
C GLY A 93 14.05 24.92 -13.96
N VAL A 94 13.97 23.89 -14.82
CA VAL A 94 14.79 22.68 -14.73
C VAL A 94 16.05 22.83 -15.57
N ASN A 95 17.22 22.47 -15.04
CA ASN A 95 18.49 22.59 -15.78
C ASN A 95 18.59 21.60 -16.95
N LYS A 96 19.61 21.78 -17.79
CA LYS A 96 19.81 20.95 -18.98
C LYS A 96 19.95 19.46 -18.66
N GLN A 97 20.73 19.10 -17.64
CA GLN A 97 20.98 17.71 -17.28
C GLN A 97 19.69 17.01 -16.83
N LEU A 98 18.94 17.62 -15.92
CA LEU A 98 17.67 17.06 -15.43
C LEU A 98 16.60 17.07 -16.55
N THR A 99 16.61 18.08 -17.41
CA THR A 99 15.76 18.11 -18.61
C THR A 99 16.05 16.93 -19.51
N GLU A 100 17.31 16.67 -19.85
CA GLU A 100 17.71 15.53 -20.70
C GLU A 100 17.28 14.20 -20.08
N MET A 101 17.44 14.04 -18.76
CA MET A 101 17.00 12.86 -18.02
C MET A 101 15.47 12.64 -18.15
N ILE A 102 14.67 13.69 -17.93
CA ILE A 102 13.20 13.64 -18.10
C ILE A 102 12.82 13.35 -19.56
N MET A 103 13.49 14.01 -20.51
CA MET A 103 13.21 13.86 -21.94
C MET A 103 13.51 12.46 -22.48
N LYS A 104 14.42 11.72 -21.84
CA LYS A 104 14.77 10.35 -22.22
C LYS A 104 13.69 9.35 -21.85
N TRP A 105 13.04 9.51 -20.69
CA TRP A 105 12.05 8.55 -20.18
C TRP A 105 10.60 8.92 -20.47
N ARG A 106 10.33 10.17 -20.85
CA ARG A 106 9.00 10.56 -21.33
C ARG A 106 8.63 9.75 -22.59
N ARG A 107 7.33 9.46 -22.77
CA ARG A 107 6.88 8.79 -24.00
C ARG A 107 6.92 9.74 -25.22
N PRO A 108 7.17 9.22 -26.44
CA PRO A 108 7.20 10.03 -27.66
C PRO A 108 5.80 10.61 -27.92
N ARG A 109 5.57 11.86 -27.49
CA ARG A 109 4.40 12.77 -27.70
C ARG A 109 4.15 13.69 -26.49
N GLN A 110 4.79 13.45 -25.35
CA GLN A 110 4.74 14.37 -24.20
C GLN A 110 5.67 15.58 -24.46
N LYS A 111 5.13 16.81 -24.49
CA LYS A 111 5.93 18.05 -24.45
C LYS A 111 6.31 18.36 -22.99
N LEU A 112 7.26 19.28 -22.75
CA LEU A 112 7.72 19.72 -21.41
C LEU A 112 6.57 20.20 -20.48
N GLY A 113 5.38 20.50 -21.02
CA GLY A 113 4.14 20.62 -20.24
C GLY A 113 3.58 19.26 -19.83
N ILE A 114 4.38 18.44 -19.14
CA ILE A 114 3.91 17.20 -18.51
C ILE A 114 3.07 17.61 -17.31
N PRO A 115 1.81 17.16 -17.18
CA PRO A 115 1.05 17.35 -15.95
C PRO A 115 1.77 16.64 -14.82
N CYS A 116 2.40 17.41 -13.93
CA CYS A 116 3.02 16.89 -12.71
C CYS A 116 1.99 16.90 -11.59
N LEU A 117 1.87 15.79 -10.88
CA LEU A 117 1.06 15.68 -9.67
C LEU A 117 1.99 15.73 -8.46
N CYS A 118 1.73 16.65 -7.55
CA CYS A 118 2.40 16.74 -6.26
C CYS A 118 1.31 16.91 -5.20
N ASP A 119 0.62 15.81 -4.90
CA ASP A 119 -0.45 15.73 -3.92
C ASP A 119 -0.02 14.91 -2.69
N GLU A 120 -0.90 14.78 -1.71
CA GLU A 120 -0.62 14.05 -0.46
C GLU A 120 -0.22 12.60 -0.70
N VAL A 121 -0.75 11.95 -1.75
CA VAL A 121 -0.42 10.57 -2.09
C VAL A 121 1.00 10.48 -2.65
N VAL A 122 1.37 11.40 -3.56
CA VAL A 122 2.73 11.48 -4.10
C VAL A 122 3.74 11.79 -3.00
N MET A 123 3.40 12.69 -2.06
CA MET A 123 4.26 12.99 -0.91
C MET A 123 4.48 11.78 0.00
N ASP A 124 3.43 10.99 0.28
CA ASP A 124 3.53 9.73 1.05
C ASP A 124 4.44 8.71 0.34
N VAL A 125 4.37 8.60 -0.99
CA VAL A 125 5.24 7.74 -1.78
C VAL A 125 6.69 8.23 -1.74
N MET A 126 6.92 9.53 -1.96
CA MET A 126 8.27 10.12 -1.89
C MET A 126 8.89 9.91 -0.51
N TRP A 127 8.12 10.11 0.56
CA TRP A 127 8.56 9.86 1.93
C TRP A 127 9.03 8.42 2.13
N ALA A 128 8.27 7.43 1.64
CA ALA A 128 8.65 6.02 1.74
C ALA A 128 9.93 5.71 0.94
N MET A 129 10.07 6.30 -0.25
CA MET A 129 11.22 6.06 -1.12
C MET A 129 12.51 6.68 -0.61
N LYS A 130 12.47 7.87 -0.01
CA LYS A 130 13.63 8.46 0.68
C LYS A 130 14.16 7.54 1.78
N ARG A 131 13.26 6.95 2.59
CA ARG A 131 13.63 6.01 3.66
C ARG A 131 14.23 4.70 3.15
N LEU A 132 13.79 4.26 1.98
CA LEU A 132 14.25 3.03 1.34
C LEU A 132 15.35 3.27 0.29
N ILE A 133 15.90 4.49 0.17
CA ILE A 133 16.77 4.87 -0.94
C ILE A 133 17.99 3.94 -1.08
N ARG A 134 18.56 3.44 0.03
CA ARG A 134 19.66 2.46 0.02
C ARG A 134 19.33 1.14 -0.66
N TYR A 135 18.07 0.73 -0.66
CA TYR A 135 17.66 -0.49 -1.35
C TYR A 135 17.73 -0.30 -2.87
N PHE A 136 17.39 0.90 -3.34
CA PHE A 136 17.31 1.25 -4.76
C PHE A 136 18.66 1.73 -5.29
N VAL A 137 19.33 2.62 -4.56
CA VAL A 137 20.64 3.18 -4.87
C VAL A 137 21.58 2.87 -3.71
N PRO A 138 22.29 1.73 -3.74
CA PRO A 138 23.11 1.26 -2.60
C PRO A 138 24.22 2.22 -2.16
N THR A 139 24.65 3.13 -3.05
CA THR A 139 25.67 4.14 -2.78
C THR A 139 25.12 5.37 -2.04
N GLU A 140 23.80 5.54 -2.00
CA GLU A 140 23.17 6.65 -1.29
C GLU A 140 22.97 6.33 0.19
N THR A 141 22.95 7.35 1.04
CA THR A 141 22.60 7.22 2.45
C THR A 141 21.34 8.02 2.72
N PRO A 142 20.34 7.51 3.47
CA PRO A 142 19.13 8.29 3.71
C PRO A 142 19.50 9.56 4.48
N GLU A 143 19.49 10.71 3.80
CA GLU A 143 19.45 12.02 4.43
C GLU A 143 17.98 12.40 4.55
N LEU A 144 17.40 12.12 5.71
CA LEU A 144 16.06 12.60 6.03
C LEU A 144 16.21 14.03 6.55
N ALA A 145 15.63 15.00 5.83
CA ALA A 145 15.48 16.34 6.37
C ALA A 145 14.72 16.27 7.71
N GLU A 146 14.94 17.22 8.60
CA GLU A 146 14.26 17.25 9.91
C GLU A 146 12.73 17.21 9.74
N GLU A 147 12.19 17.88 8.71
CA GLU A 147 10.78 17.81 8.30
C GLU A 147 10.32 16.39 7.89
N ASP A 148 11.13 15.62 7.14
CA ASP A 148 10.82 14.24 6.74
C ASP A 148 10.97 13.23 7.91
N SER A 149 11.78 13.60 8.91
CA SER A 149 11.97 12.83 10.14
C SER A 149 10.82 13.03 11.14
N LEU A 150 10.24 14.23 11.15
CA LEU A 150 9.13 14.64 12.01
C LEU A 150 7.75 14.43 11.39
N THR A 151 7.69 14.14 10.09
CA THR A 151 6.45 13.78 9.39
C THR A 151 6.36 12.26 9.20
N MET A 152 5.15 11.73 9.37
CA MET A 152 4.81 10.33 9.17
C MET A 152 3.76 10.23 8.06
N SER A 153 3.94 9.28 7.15
CA SER A 153 2.94 8.97 6.12
C SER A 153 1.55 8.77 6.73
N GLN A 154 0.55 9.44 6.18
CA GLN A 154 -0.83 9.26 6.63
C GLN A 154 -1.30 7.83 6.39
N GLY A 155 -0.95 7.25 5.23
CA GLY A 155 -1.28 5.87 4.90
C GLY A 155 -0.69 4.88 5.91
N LEU A 156 0.59 5.04 6.26
CA LEU A 156 1.25 4.20 7.26
C LEU A 156 0.59 4.33 8.64
N ARG A 157 0.28 5.57 9.07
CA ARG A 157 -0.43 5.82 10.34
C ARG A 157 -1.77 5.11 10.37
N MET A 158 -2.60 5.32 9.35
CA MET A 158 -3.93 4.71 9.25
C MET A 158 -3.84 3.18 9.23
N PHE A 159 -2.88 2.63 8.48
CA PHE A 159 -2.66 1.19 8.41
C PHE A 159 -2.31 0.61 9.79
N LEU A 160 -1.33 1.19 10.47
CA LEU A 160 -0.89 0.72 11.79
C LEU A 160 -1.99 0.87 12.85
N SER A 161 -2.76 1.95 12.83
CA SER A 161 -3.88 2.15 13.74
C SER A 161 -4.99 1.11 13.55
N ARG A 162 -5.24 0.61 12.33
CA ARG A 162 -6.18 -0.50 12.10
C ARG A 162 -5.78 -1.79 12.81
N TYR A 163 -4.49 -1.97 13.04
CA TYR A 163 -3.92 -3.09 13.80
C TYR A 163 -3.74 -2.77 15.30
N GLY A 164 -4.25 -1.63 15.78
CA GLY A 164 -4.14 -1.23 17.18
C GLY A 164 -2.77 -0.64 17.57
N PHE A 165 -1.91 -0.34 16.59
CA PHE A 165 -0.62 0.30 16.85
C PHE A 165 -0.75 1.82 16.74
N GLU A 166 -0.69 2.49 17.89
CA GLU A 166 -0.55 3.93 17.97
C GLU A 166 0.93 4.31 17.99
N ILE A 167 1.37 4.95 16.91
CA ILE A 167 2.76 5.40 16.73
C ILE A 167 2.82 6.89 16.44
N LYS A 168 3.86 7.55 16.97
CA LYS A 168 4.20 8.95 16.71
C LYS A 168 5.29 9.02 15.64
N PRO A 169 5.47 10.15 14.93
CA PRO A 169 6.52 10.29 13.92
C PRO A 169 7.91 9.90 14.43
N GLU A 170 8.27 10.30 15.65
CA GLU A 170 9.58 9.98 16.27
C GLU A 170 9.83 8.47 16.47
N MET A 171 8.78 7.65 16.42
CA MET A 171 8.86 6.19 16.58
C MET A 171 9.06 5.45 15.25
N VAL A 172 9.00 6.15 14.11
CA VAL A 172 8.97 5.52 12.78
C VAL A 172 10.37 5.19 12.30
N TYR A 173 10.80 3.96 12.58
CA TYR A 173 12.05 3.40 12.06
C TYR A 173 11.82 2.53 10.82
N ASN A 174 12.87 2.34 10.01
CA ASN A 174 12.80 1.56 8.76
C ASN A 174 12.27 0.14 8.96
N ASP A 175 12.56 -0.51 10.09
CA ASP A 175 12.10 -1.86 10.35
C ASP A 175 10.59 -1.92 10.62
N ILE A 176 10.01 -0.88 11.24
CA ILE A 176 8.55 -0.73 11.39
C ILE A 176 7.89 -0.57 10.03
N VAL A 177 8.45 0.29 9.17
CA VAL A 177 7.95 0.51 7.80
C VAL A 177 8.00 -0.81 7.00
N ARG A 178 9.10 -1.56 7.10
CA ARG A 178 9.24 -2.86 6.43
C ARG A 178 8.23 -3.89 6.93
N ALA A 179 8.10 -4.06 8.25
CA ALA A 179 7.13 -5.00 8.82
C ALA A 179 5.70 -4.65 8.39
N ALA A 180 5.32 -3.38 8.48
CA ALA A 180 4.03 -2.87 8.03
C ALA A 180 3.80 -3.12 6.52
N SER A 181 4.82 -2.92 5.68
CA SER A 181 4.72 -3.16 4.24
C SER A 181 4.46 -4.63 3.89
N ILE A 182 5.03 -5.56 4.65
CA ILE A 182 4.79 -7.00 4.45
C ILE A 182 3.36 -7.34 4.88
N MET A 183 2.91 -6.84 6.04
CA MET A 183 1.53 -7.04 6.49
C MET A 183 0.51 -6.49 5.47
N PHE A 184 0.76 -5.29 4.93
CA PHE A 184 -0.09 -4.67 3.91
C PHE A 184 -0.23 -5.56 2.66
N ARG A 185 0.87 -6.20 2.23
CA ARG A 185 0.80 -7.18 1.13
C ARG A 185 0.04 -8.43 1.48
N CYS A 186 0.23 -8.95 2.69
CA CYS A 186 -0.54 -10.10 3.14
C CYS A 186 -2.04 -9.80 3.03
N ASP A 187 -2.47 -8.62 3.48
CA ASP A 187 -3.88 -8.20 3.41
C ASP A 187 -4.37 -8.03 1.98
N ALA A 188 -3.58 -7.42 1.10
CA ALA A 188 -3.93 -7.25 -0.30
C ALA A 188 -4.12 -8.61 -0.99
N VAL A 189 -3.16 -9.52 -0.81
CA VAL A 189 -3.24 -10.87 -1.42
C VAL A 189 -4.36 -11.70 -0.78
N GLU A 190 -4.61 -11.56 0.53
CA GLU A 190 -5.72 -12.23 1.19
C GLU A 190 -7.06 -11.73 0.65
N LYS A 191 -7.23 -10.41 0.45
CA LYS A 191 -8.45 -9.83 -0.11
C LYS A 191 -8.76 -10.41 -1.49
N ASP A 192 -7.78 -10.45 -2.39
CA ASP A 192 -7.94 -11.01 -3.73
C ASP A 192 -8.36 -12.49 -3.68
N LEU A 193 -7.75 -13.26 -2.77
CA LEU A 193 -8.07 -14.67 -2.58
C LEU A 193 -9.44 -14.86 -1.93
N TYR A 194 -9.85 -13.98 -1.02
CA TYR A 194 -11.14 -14.02 -0.36
C TYR A 194 -12.29 -13.83 -1.36
N GLU A 195 -12.18 -12.88 -2.28
CA GLU A 195 -13.18 -12.68 -3.33
C GLU A 195 -13.35 -13.93 -4.21
N HIS A 196 -12.24 -14.57 -4.57
CA HIS A 196 -12.27 -15.84 -5.30
C HIS A 196 -12.90 -16.96 -4.47
N LEU A 197 -12.55 -17.08 -3.19
CA LEU A 197 -13.10 -18.10 -2.29
C LEU A 197 -14.58 -17.89 -1.98
N GLN A 198 -15.06 -16.66 -1.91
CA GLN A 198 -16.48 -16.33 -1.78
C GLN A 198 -17.27 -16.82 -3.00
N HIS A 199 -16.69 -16.70 -4.20
CA HIS A 199 -17.29 -17.27 -5.40
C HIS A 199 -17.44 -18.79 -5.28
N LEU A 200 -16.37 -19.48 -4.86
CA LEU A 200 -16.41 -20.93 -4.64
C LEU A 200 -17.38 -21.31 -3.52
N GLY A 201 -17.43 -20.52 -2.44
CA GLY A 201 -18.27 -20.73 -1.27
C GLY A 201 -19.75 -20.88 -1.60
N ARG A 202 -20.24 -20.25 -2.68
CA ARG A 202 -21.62 -20.48 -3.16
C ARG A 202 -21.92 -21.95 -3.45
N HIS A 203 -20.93 -22.73 -3.89
CA HIS A 203 -21.10 -24.18 -4.07
C HIS A 203 -21.32 -24.90 -2.73
N LEU A 204 -20.71 -24.45 -1.62
CA LEU A 204 -20.95 -25.03 -0.29
C LEU A 204 -22.42 -24.97 0.10
N LYS A 205 -23.06 -23.80 -0.12
CA LYS A 205 -24.48 -23.61 0.15
C LYS A 205 -25.35 -24.41 -0.81
N ASN A 206 -25.05 -24.37 -2.11
CA ASN A 206 -25.89 -24.97 -3.15
C ASN A 206 -25.82 -26.50 -3.22
N VAL A 207 -24.64 -27.07 -2.96
CA VAL A 207 -24.38 -28.52 -3.10
C VAL A 207 -24.53 -29.23 -1.76
N SER A 208 -24.02 -28.60 -0.69
CA SER A 208 -23.91 -29.22 0.64
C SER A 208 -24.83 -28.61 1.69
N GLY A 209 -25.53 -27.52 1.39
CA GLY A 209 -26.37 -26.81 2.35
C GLY A 209 -25.57 -26.14 3.48
N ILE A 210 -24.27 -25.95 3.31
CA ILE A 210 -23.39 -25.39 4.33
C ILE A 210 -23.40 -23.87 4.20
N ASP A 211 -23.78 -23.19 5.28
CA ASP A 211 -23.67 -21.73 5.36
C ASP A 211 -22.20 -21.32 5.59
N TYR A 212 -21.71 -20.45 4.70
CA TYR A 212 -20.32 -20.02 4.63
C TYR A 212 -20.17 -18.50 4.77
N GLU A 213 -21.27 -17.74 4.87
CA GLU A 213 -21.27 -16.27 4.77
C GLU A 213 -20.41 -15.61 5.86
N ASN A 214 -20.35 -16.24 7.04
CA ASN A 214 -19.54 -15.77 8.17
C ASN A 214 -18.11 -16.36 8.21
N TRP A 215 -17.69 -17.11 7.17
CA TRP A 215 -16.37 -17.75 7.17
C TRP A 215 -15.29 -16.82 6.63
N GLY A 216 -14.19 -16.72 7.38
CA GLY A 216 -12.97 -16.05 6.90
C GLY A 216 -12.21 -16.88 5.86
N THR A 217 -11.22 -16.25 5.23
CA THR A 217 -10.43 -16.79 4.11
C THR A 217 -9.80 -18.15 4.42
N VAL A 218 -9.17 -18.29 5.60
CA VAL A 218 -8.55 -19.55 6.04
C VAL A 218 -9.61 -20.66 6.10
N LYS A 219 -10.75 -20.38 6.73
CA LYS A 219 -11.83 -21.37 6.88
C LYS A 219 -12.38 -21.81 5.53
N LEU A 220 -12.65 -20.87 4.61
CA LEU A 220 -13.08 -21.22 3.25
C LEU A 220 -12.05 -22.08 2.51
N ALA A 221 -10.77 -21.69 2.56
CA ALA A 221 -9.72 -22.43 1.88
C ALA A 221 -9.55 -23.85 2.45
N THR A 222 -9.64 -24.02 3.77
CA THR A 222 -9.58 -25.33 4.43
C THR A 222 -10.74 -26.22 3.98
N ALA A 223 -11.96 -25.68 3.86
CA ALA A 223 -13.11 -26.47 3.38
C ALA A 223 -12.87 -27.01 1.96
N PHE A 224 -12.39 -26.16 1.04
CA PHE A 224 -12.06 -26.61 -0.31
C PHE A 224 -10.85 -27.54 -0.36
N LYS A 225 -9.87 -27.38 0.54
CA LYS A 225 -8.80 -28.38 0.71
C LYS A 225 -9.38 -29.73 1.11
N ILE A 226 -10.32 -29.79 2.07
CA ILE A 226 -10.93 -31.07 2.50
C ILE A 226 -11.66 -31.72 1.34
N ILE A 227 -12.54 -30.97 0.65
CA ILE A 227 -13.29 -31.42 -0.53
C ILE A 227 -12.34 -31.96 -1.62
N CYS A 228 -11.28 -31.23 -1.94
CA CYS A 228 -10.42 -31.54 -3.08
C CYS A 228 -9.37 -32.63 -2.80
N SER A 229 -9.06 -32.88 -1.51
CA SER A 229 -8.07 -33.87 -1.09
C SER A 229 -8.68 -35.12 -0.46
N HIS A 230 -9.98 -35.10 -0.20
CA HIS A 230 -10.74 -36.11 0.55
C HIS A 230 -10.10 -36.44 1.91
N LYS A 231 -9.47 -35.44 2.54
CA LYS A 231 -8.70 -35.60 3.78
C LYS A 231 -8.93 -34.48 4.78
N ILE A 232 -9.22 -34.89 6.00
CA ILE A 232 -9.24 -34.04 7.19
C ILE A 232 -7.92 -34.25 7.94
N ASP A 233 -7.27 -33.15 8.29
CA ASP A 233 -6.10 -33.14 9.15
C ASP A 233 -6.48 -32.67 10.56
N LYS A 234 -5.63 -32.95 11.54
CA LYS A 234 -5.82 -32.46 12.93
C LYS A 234 -5.88 -30.93 13.00
N SER A 235 -5.25 -30.23 12.05
CA SER A 235 -5.31 -28.77 11.96
C SER A 235 -6.68 -28.22 11.55
N ASP A 236 -7.60 -29.07 11.10
CA ASP A 236 -8.91 -28.67 10.58
C ASP A 236 -9.96 -28.53 11.70
N GLU A 237 -9.49 -28.33 12.95
CA GLU A 237 -10.27 -28.19 14.18
C GLU A 237 -11.31 -27.06 14.16
N MET A 238 -11.17 -26.11 13.21
CA MET A 238 -12.06 -24.97 13.02
C MET A 238 -13.48 -25.29 12.51
N PHE A 239 -13.74 -26.55 12.14
CA PHE A 239 -15.06 -27.04 11.73
C PHE A 239 -15.66 -27.96 12.80
N SER A 240 -16.99 -27.95 12.94
CA SER A 240 -17.69 -29.01 13.68
C SER A 240 -17.59 -30.34 12.94
N ASP A 241 -17.77 -31.45 13.66
CA ASP A 241 -17.71 -32.79 13.09
C ASP A 241 -18.79 -33.01 12.01
N ASP A 242 -19.98 -32.43 12.17
CA ASP A 242 -21.04 -32.46 11.16
C ASP A 242 -20.60 -31.80 9.85
N VAL A 243 -19.98 -30.62 9.93
CA VAL A 243 -19.49 -29.91 8.74
C VAL A 243 -18.37 -30.70 8.08
N ARG A 244 -17.43 -31.23 8.87
CA ARG A 244 -16.33 -32.06 8.34
C ARG A 244 -16.82 -33.31 7.61
N SER A 245 -17.76 -34.02 8.21
CA SER A 245 -18.37 -35.23 7.62
C SER A 245 -19.09 -34.85 6.34
N LYS A 246 -19.89 -33.77 6.37
CA LYS A 246 -20.62 -33.29 5.20
C LYS A 246 -19.72 -32.89 4.03
N LEU A 247 -18.60 -32.21 4.31
CA LEU A 247 -17.60 -31.84 3.30
C LEU A 247 -16.97 -33.07 2.63
N LEU A 248 -16.75 -34.16 3.37
CA LEU A 248 -16.24 -35.41 2.81
C LEU A 248 -17.31 -36.17 2.02
N ASP A 249 -18.50 -36.33 2.59
CA ASP A 249 -19.60 -37.09 1.99
C ASP A 249 -20.04 -36.49 0.65
N ASP A 250 -20.00 -35.16 0.55
CA ASP A 250 -20.37 -34.44 -0.66
C ASP A 250 -19.17 -34.16 -1.59
N ALA A 251 -17.94 -34.54 -1.24
CA ALA A 251 -16.72 -34.12 -1.95
C ALA A 251 -16.77 -34.40 -3.46
N ASP A 252 -17.25 -35.59 -3.85
CA ASP A 252 -17.34 -35.99 -5.26
C ASP A 252 -18.33 -35.14 -6.08
N LYS A 253 -19.30 -34.49 -5.42
CA LYS A 253 -20.25 -33.57 -6.07
C LYS A 253 -19.60 -32.28 -6.57
N TYR A 254 -18.37 -31.99 -6.13
CA TYR A 254 -17.64 -30.78 -6.53
C TYR A 254 -16.68 -31.01 -7.70
N LYS A 255 -16.53 -32.24 -8.20
CA LYS A 255 -15.52 -32.62 -9.21
C LYS A 255 -15.49 -31.72 -10.46
N ASP A 256 -16.67 -31.31 -10.93
CA ASP A 256 -16.82 -30.45 -12.13
C ASP A 256 -17.10 -28.98 -11.78
N LEU A 257 -17.13 -28.64 -10.49
CA LEU A 257 -17.42 -27.28 -10.00
C LEU A 257 -16.15 -26.54 -9.57
N VAL A 258 -15.12 -27.27 -9.13
CA VAL A 258 -13.89 -26.67 -8.61
C VAL A 258 -12.66 -27.32 -9.20
N PHE A 259 -11.60 -26.53 -9.37
CA PHE A 259 -10.32 -27.03 -9.84
C PHE A 259 -9.46 -27.47 -8.64
N SER A 260 -9.42 -28.78 -8.37
CA SER A 260 -8.79 -29.36 -7.18
C SER A 260 -7.35 -28.86 -6.93
N THR A 261 -6.49 -28.86 -7.95
CA THR A 261 -5.12 -28.37 -7.83
C THR A 261 -5.07 -26.89 -7.44
N GLY A 262 -5.97 -26.07 -7.98
CA GLY A 262 -6.09 -24.66 -7.65
C GLY A 262 -6.54 -24.43 -6.21
N CYS A 263 -7.54 -25.18 -5.74
CA CYS A 263 -8.02 -25.11 -4.36
C CYS A 263 -6.92 -25.46 -3.35
N ILE A 264 -6.16 -26.53 -3.60
CA ILE A 264 -5.04 -26.94 -2.74
C ILE A 264 -3.91 -25.90 -2.76
N ALA A 265 -3.60 -25.33 -3.92
CA ALA A 265 -2.60 -24.26 -4.03
C ALA A 265 -3.03 -22.99 -3.27
N ASN A 266 -4.29 -22.59 -3.40
CA ASN A 266 -4.86 -21.46 -2.67
C ASN A 266 -4.81 -21.68 -1.15
N TYR A 267 -5.16 -22.88 -0.67
CA TYR A 267 -5.03 -23.23 0.74
C TYR A 267 -3.60 -23.06 1.27
N LYS A 268 -2.61 -23.63 0.57
CA LYS A 268 -1.19 -23.51 0.96
C LYS A 268 -0.74 -22.05 0.97
N LYS A 269 -1.14 -21.27 -0.03
CA LYS A 269 -0.83 -19.84 -0.14
C LYS A 269 -1.41 -19.06 1.04
N ILE A 270 -2.68 -19.28 1.38
CA ILE A 270 -3.36 -18.60 2.50
C ILE A 270 -2.73 -18.96 3.83
N LEU A 271 -2.42 -20.24 4.05
CA LEU A 271 -1.75 -20.68 5.28
C LEU A 271 -0.38 -20.00 5.43
N GLY A 272 0.41 -19.96 4.34
CA GLY A 272 1.70 -19.27 4.33
C GLY A 272 1.58 -17.76 4.59
N LEU A 273 0.60 -17.09 3.98
CA LEU A 273 0.33 -15.67 4.21
C LEU A 273 -0.07 -15.40 5.67
N ASN A 274 -0.91 -16.25 6.25
CA ASN A 274 -1.37 -16.08 7.62
C ASN A 274 -0.22 -16.27 8.63
N ILE A 275 0.65 -17.27 8.41
CA ILE A 275 1.87 -17.47 9.22
C ILE A 275 2.78 -16.25 9.12
N LEU A 276 3.06 -15.79 7.90
CA LEU A 276 3.92 -14.62 7.66
C LEU A 276 3.36 -13.35 8.30
N ARG A 277 2.05 -13.12 8.17
CA ARG A 277 1.39 -11.95 8.77
C ARG A 277 1.50 -11.97 10.29
N ASN A 278 1.25 -13.12 10.93
CA ASN A 278 1.33 -13.25 12.38
C ASN A 278 2.76 -13.02 12.89
N ASP A 279 3.76 -13.63 12.23
CA ASP A 279 5.18 -13.38 12.54
C ASP A 279 5.53 -11.88 12.45
N LYS A 280 5.04 -11.20 11.41
CA LYS A 280 5.29 -9.77 11.22
C LYS A 280 4.51 -8.90 12.20
N MET A 281 3.32 -9.32 12.63
CA MET A 281 2.55 -8.66 13.67
C MET A 281 3.27 -8.71 15.02
N ASP A 282 3.80 -9.88 15.39
CA ASP A 282 4.60 -10.06 16.60
C ASP A 282 5.90 -9.23 16.55
N GLN A 283 6.61 -9.28 15.41
CA GLN A 283 7.79 -8.46 15.18
C GLN A 283 7.48 -6.97 15.30
N LEU A 284 6.38 -6.51 14.71
CA LEU A 284 5.96 -5.12 14.74
C LEU A 284 5.62 -4.68 16.17
N ALA A 285 4.97 -5.53 16.97
CA ALA A 285 4.68 -5.24 18.37
C ALA A 285 5.96 -5.00 19.18
N GLU A 286 6.98 -5.83 19.01
CA GLU A 286 8.28 -5.64 19.67
C GLU A 286 9.00 -4.38 19.19
N LEU A 287 9.01 -4.12 17.88
CA LEU A 287 9.60 -2.91 17.33
C LEU A 287 8.94 -1.63 17.87
N VAL A 288 7.61 -1.62 17.99
CA VAL A 288 6.85 -0.49 18.53
C VAL A 288 7.17 -0.26 20.01
N LYS A 289 7.32 -1.34 20.81
CA LYS A 289 7.75 -1.23 22.22
C LYS A 289 9.14 -0.59 22.32
N VAL A 290 10.11 -1.09 21.56
CA VAL A 290 11.48 -0.54 21.53
C VAL A 290 11.47 0.92 21.08
N ALA A 291 10.68 1.26 20.05
CA ALA A 291 10.58 2.62 19.56
C ALA A 291 9.99 3.59 20.59
N ARG A 292 9.00 3.13 21.37
CA ARG A 292 8.39 3.92 22.45
C ARG A 292 9.41 4.26 23.53
N ILE A 293 10.19 3.27 23.98
CA ILE A 293 11.25 3.46 24.97
C ILE A 293 12.27 4.49 24.48
N LYS A 294 12.74 4.37 23.22
CA LYS A 294 13.69 5.33 22.64
C LYS A 294 13.13 6.75 22.57
N ALA A 295 11.87 6.89 22.15
CA ALA A 295 11.22 8.19 22.06
C ALA A 295 11.01 8.87 23.43
N GLU A 296 10.86 8.09 24.50
CA GLU A 296 10.78 8.60 25.88
C GLU A 296 12.14 9.06 26.42
N HIS A 297 13.23 8.35 26.11
CA HIS A 297 14.58 8.72 26.53
C HIS A 297 15.08 10.02 25.88
N VAL A 298 14.70 10.28 24.63
CA VAL A 298 15.02 11.55 23.94
C VAL A 298 14.31 12.76 24.59
N ARG A 299 13.24 12.54 25.38
CA ARG A 299 12.46 13.61 26.03
C ARG A 299 12.95 13.97 27.43
N VAL A 300 13.92 13.27 28.00
CA VAL A 300 14.54 13.63 29.28
C VAL A 300 15.85 14.36 29.00
N PRO A 301 15.93 15.70 29.19
CA PRO A 301 17.22 16.39 29.12
C PRO A 301 18.11 15.85 30.25
N GLU A 302 19.37 15.55 29.93
CA GLU A 302 20.45 15.44 30.92
C GLU A 302 20.67 16.81 31.59
N ASN A 303 19.73 17.21 32.46
CA ASN A 303 19.99 18.23 33.46
C ASN A 303 20.40 17.51 34.73
N VAL A 304 21.64 17.01 34.74
CA VAL A 304 22.35 16.76 35.99
C VAL A 304 23.07 18.07 36.33
N PRO A 305 22.68 18.80 37.38
CA PRO A 305 23.50 19.89 37.86
C PRO A 305 24.75 19.27 38.49
N GLU A 306 25.91 19.64 37.94
CA GLU A 306 27.18 19.46 38.64
C GLU A 306 27.11 20.22 39.97
N ASN A 307 27.20 19.49 41.08
CA ASN A 307 27.47 20.01 42.42
C ASN A 307 28.86 19.57 42.83
#